data_AF-A0A2N7WSH2-F1
#
_entry.id   AF-A0A2N7WSH2-F1
#
_cell.length_a   1.000
_cell.length_b   1.000
_cell.length_c   1.000
_cell.angle_alpha   90.00
_cell.angle_beta   90.00
_cell.angle_gamma   90.00
#
_symmetry.space_group_name_H-M   'P 1'
#
loop_
_entity.id
_entity.type
_entity.pdbx_description
1 polymer ?
#
loop_
_entity_poly.entity_id
_entity_poly.type
_entity_poly.pdbx_seq_one_letter_code
_entity_poly.pdbx_strand_id
1 'polypeptide(L)'
;MSSREVHRYADQLKVWVALLALLLLTFSSSYLKLGAWNSAINLLVAIAKALLVAIYFMNLRRASPMLRIAAITALLTLGLLFGLSGTDYSTRAVHVAPWQAPAVPQNAGAAAS
;
A
#
# COMPACT_ATOMS: atom_id res chain seq x y z
N MET A 1 -9.60 39.54 -13.25
CA MET A 1 -9.16 38.23 -12.71
C MET A 1 -8.12 37.65 -13.66
N SER A 2 -6.93 37.33 -13.16
CA SER A 2 -5.73 37.05 -13.96
C SER A 2 -5.72 35.61 -14.49
N SER A 3 -5.54 35.44 -15.81
CA SER A 3 -5.55 34.14 -16.52
C SER A 3 -4.52 33.12 -15.98
N ARG A 4 -3.53 33.56 -15.20
CA ARG A 4 -2.52 32.68 -14.57
C ARG A 4 -3.08 31.84 -13.43
N GLU A 5 -4.18 32.27 -12.80
CA GLU A 5 -4.77 31.54 -11.68
C GLU A 5 -5.67 30.40 -12.15
N VAL A 6 -6.42 30.63 -13.23
CA VAL A 6 -7.33 29.62 -13.83
C VAL A 6 -6.58 28.34 -14.22
N HIS A 7 -5.37 28.46 -14.76
CA HIS A 7 -4.51 27.31 -15.09
C HIS A 7 -4.07 26.54 -13.84
N ARG A 8 -3.79 27.25 -12.74
CA ARG A 8 -3.35 26.66 -11.48
C ARG A 8 -4.49 25.89 -10.79
N TYR A 9 -5.71 26.40 -10.87
CA TYR A 9 -6.92 25.72 -10.38
C TYR A 9 -7.29 24.51 -11.24
N ALA A 10 -7.19 24.62 -12.57
CA ALA A 10 -7.47 23.50 -13.47
C ALA A 10 -6.53 22.29 -13.23
N ASP A 11 -5.26 22.54 -12.94
CA ASP A 11 -4.31 21.49 -12.57
C ASP A 11 -4.67 20.84 -11.22
N GLN A 12 -5.09 21.62 -10.21
CA GLN A 12 -5.57 21.08 -8.93
C GLN A 12 -6.84 20.23 -9.10
N LEU A 13 -7.76 20.65 -9.97
CA LEU A 13 -9.00 19.92 -10.26
C LEU A 13 -8.74 18.57 -10.95
N LYS A 14 -7.79 18.50 -11.89
CA LYS A 14 -7.39 17.23 -12.52
C LYS A 14 -6.83 16.24 -11.50
N VAL A 15 -6.02 16.71 -10.56
CA VAL A 15 -5.47 15.87 -9.48
C VAL A 15 -6.57 15.39 -8.56
N TRP A 16 -7.51 16.27 -8.19
CA TRP A 16 -8.65 15.92 -7.37
C TRP A 16 -9.52 14.83 -8.03
N VAL A 17 -9.83 14.97 -9.31
CA VAL A 17 -10.56 13.93 -10.07
C VAL A 17 -9.77 12.63 -10.16
N ALA A 18 -8.46 12.69 -10.42
CA ALA A 18 -7.62 11.49 -10.48
C ALA A 18 -7.58 10.75 -9.13
N LEU A 19 -7.51 11.48 -8.01
CA LEU A 19 -7.56 10.91 -6.66
C LEU A 19 -8.93 10.30 -6.34
N LEU A 20 -10.03 10.92 -6.76
CA LEU A 20 -11.36 10.35 -6.63
C LEU A 20 -11.52 9.08 -7.47
N ALA A 21 -10.99 9.06 -8.70
CA ALA A 21 -11.02 7.86 -9.55
C ALA A 21 -10.20 6.71 -8.91
N LEU A 22 -9.00 6.99 -8.40
CA LEU A 22 -8.19 6.01 -7.66
C LEU A 22 -8.87 5.54 -6.37
N LEU A 23 -9.58 6.43 -5.67
CA LEU A 23 -10.38 6.09 -4.50
C LEU A 23 -11.52 5.13 -4.86
N LEU A 24 -12.30 5.47 -5.90
CA LEU A 24 -13.38 4.61 -6.41
C LEU A 24 -12.85 3.26 -6.88
N LEU A 25 -11.68 3.23 -7.53
CA LEU A 25 -11.05 2.00 -7.97
C LEU A 25 -10.65 1.11 -6.79
N THR A 26 -10.05 1.69 -5.73
CA THR A 26 -9.67 0.95 -4.51
C THR A 26 -10.90 0.46 -3.75
N PHE A 27 -11.92 1.32 -3.64
CA PHE A 27 -13.18 0.99 -3.01
C PHE A 27 -13.86 -0.18 -3.72
N SER A 28 -13.94 -0.12 -5.06
CA SER A 28 -14.50 -1.19 -5.89
C SER A 28 -13.69 -2.49 -5.80
N SER A 29 -12.35 -2.38 -5.76
CA SER A 29 -11.44 -3.53 -5.58
C SER A 29 -11.67 -4.26 -4.26
N SER A 30 -12.01 -3.54 -3.18
CA SER A 30 -12.32 -4.12 -1.87
C SER A 30 -13.55 -5.05 -1.88
N TYR A 31 -14.49 -4.83 -2.81
CA TYR A 31 -15.70 -5.67 -2.94
C TYR A 31 -15.51 -6.86 -3.89
N LEU A 32 -14.48 -6.86 -4.72
CA LEU A 32 -14.16 -7.98 -5.60
C LEU A 32 -13.32 -8.99 -4.82
N LYS A 33 -13.90 -10.13 -4.39
CA LYS A 33 -13.17 -11.23 -3.75
C LYS A 33 -12.29 -11.98 -4.77
N LEU A 34 -11.09 -11.45 -5.06
CA LEU A 34 -10.12 -12.03 -6.01
C LEU A 34 -9.15 -13.06 -5.37
N GLY A 35 -9.49 -13.66 -4.22
CA GLY A 35 -8.64 -14.67 -3.57
C GLY A 35 -7.26 -14.14 -3.17
N ALA A 36 -6.21 -14.98 -3.20
CA ALA A 36 -4.85 -14.63 -2.74
C ALA A 36 -4.19 -13.47 -3.53
N TRP A 37 -4.58 -13.25 -4.79
CA TRP A 37 -4.03 -12.18 -5.64
C TRP A 37 -4.59 -10.78 -5.32
N ASN A 38 -5.66 -10.71 -4.53
CA ASN A 38 -6.32 -9.46 -4.20
C ASN A 38 -5.42 -8.51 -3.39
N SER A 39 -4.61 -9.06 -2.49
CA SER A 39 -3.66 -8.28 -1.69
C SER A 39 -2.58 -7.64 -2.55
N ALA A 40 -2.08 -8.34 -3.57
CA ALA A 40 -1.07 -7.81 -4.49
C ALA A 40 -1.65 -6.68 -5.35
N ILE A 41 -2.87 -6.85 -5.87
CA ILE A 41 -3.58 -5.84 -6.67
C ILE A 41 -3.88 -4.60 -5.81
N ASN A 42 -4.41 -4.78 -4.60
CA ASN A 42 -4.68 -3.67 -3.67
C ASN A 42 -3.40 -2.92 -3.29
N LEU A 43 -2.28 -3.61 -3.12
CA LEU A 43 -0.98 -2.98 -2.87
C LEU A 43 -0.51 -2.14 -4.07
N LEU A 44 -0.67 -2.66 -5.29
CA LEU A 44 -0.29 -1.94 -6.51
C LEU A 44 -1.13 -0.67 -6.70
N VAL A 45 -2.43 -0.75 -6.43
CA VAL A 45 -3.33 0.42 -6.42
C VAL A 45 -2.94 1.42 -5.32
N ALA A 46 -2.58 0.93 -4.13
CA ALA A 46 -2.11 1.79 -3.04
C ALA A 46 -0.80 2.53 -3.41
N ILE A 47 0.15 1.86 -4.07
CA ILE A 47 1.39 2.47 -4.58
C ILE A 47 1.07 3.54 -5.61
N ALA A 48 0.19 3.25 -6.58
CA ALA A 48 -0.21 4.23 -7.61
C ALA A 48 -0.83 5.48 -6.99
N LYS A 49 -1.70 5.31 -5.97
CA LYS A 49 -2.29 6.42 -5.21
C LYS A 49 -1.24 7.24 -4.46
N ALA A 50 -0.31 6.56 -3.77
CA ALA A 50 0.76 7.22 -3.04
C ALA A 50 1.68 8.03 -3.97
N LEU A 51 2.01 7.51 -5.15
CA LEU A 51 2.81 8.21 -6.16
C LEU A 51 2.12 9.48 -6.67
N LEU A 52 0.80 9.43 -6.95
CA LEU A 52 0.05 10.62 -7.33
C LEU A 52 0.05 11.67 -6.22
N VAL A 53 -0.19 11.28 -4.97
CA VAL A 53 -0.16 12.20 -3.82
C VAL A 53 1.23 12.82 -3.65
N ALA A 54 2.30 12.03 -3.76
CA ALA A 54 3.67 12.53 -3.64
C ALA A 54 4.03 13.54 -4.74
N ILE A 55 3.65 13.27 -5.99
CA ILE A 55 3.98 14.14 -7.12
C ILE A 55 3.17 15.45 -7.09
N TYR A 56 1.87 15.37 -6.79
CA TYR A 56 0.95 16.50 -6.93
C TYR A 56 0.61 17.23 -5.63
N PHE A 57 0.40 16.51 -4.52
CA PHE A 57 -0.01 17.11 -3.24
C PHE A 57 1.18 17.53 -2.37
N MET A 58 2.27 16.75 -2.35
CA MET A 58 3.50 17.16 -1.65
C MET A 58 4.33 18.19 -2.44
N ASN A 59 3.81 18.63 -3.60
CA ASN A 59 4.43 19.61 -4.48
C ASN A 59 5.90 19.28 -4.81
N LEU A 60 6.26 17.99 -4.83
CA LEU A 60 7.63 17.52 -4.99
C LEU A 60 8.22 17.97 -6.35
N ARG A 61 7.35 18.23 -7.32
CA ARG A 61 7.68 18.82 -8.62
C ARG A 61 8.06 20.31 -8.56
N ARG A 62 7.70 21.06 -7.51
CA ARG A 62 8.20 22.43 -7.25
C ARG A 62 9.12 22.52 -6.03
N ALA A 63 9.26 21.43 -5.28
CA ALA A 63 10.11 21.37 -4.11
C ALA A 63 11.60 21.48 -4.47
N SER A 64 12.40 21.90 -3.49
CA SER A 64 13.84 22.04 -3.64
C SER A 64 14.50 20.71 -4.07
N PRO A 65 15.64 20.75 -4.77
CA PRO A 65 16.36 19.54 -5.20
C PRO A 65 16.67 18.58 -4.04
N MET A 66 16.97 19.12 -2.84
CA MET A 66 17.21 18.31 -1.64
C MET A 66 15.99 17.49 -1.23
N LEU A 67 14.77 18.05 -1.30
CA LEU A 67 13.56 17.32 -0.92
C LEU A 67 13.27 16.19 -1.91
N ARG A 68 13.55 16.39 -3.20
CA ARG A 68 13.42 15.35 -4.21
C ARG A 68 14.39 14.19 -3.97
N ILE A 69 15.64 14.49 -3.67
CA ILE A 69 16.65 13.47 -3.38
C ILE A 69 16.24 12.69 -2.12
N ALA A 70 15.84 13.39 -1.05
CA ALA A 70 15.38 12.74 0.18
C ALA A 70 14.17 11.82 -0.07
N ALA A 71 13.19 12.26 -0.88
CA ALA A 71 12.04 11.45 -1.24
C ALA A 71 12.43 10.21 -2.07
N ILE A 72 13.35 10.35 -3.03
CA ILE A 72 13.87 9.22 -3.81
C ILE A 72 14.60 8.23 -2.90
N THR A 73 15.47 8.72 -2.01
CA THR A 73 16.18 7.88 -1.04
C THR A 73 15.20 7.13 -0.15
N ALA A 74 14.19 7.82 0.41
CA ALA A 74 13.17 7.18 1.24
C ALA A 74 12.39 6.10 0.47
N LEU A 75 11.99 6.36 -0.78
CA LEU A 75 11.29 5.39 -1.63
C LEU A 75 12.17 4.18 -1.99
N LEU A 76 13.45 4.40 -2.29
CA LEU A 76 14.41 3.32 -2.56
C LEU A 76 14.63 2.45 -1.33
N THR A 77 14.85 3.07 -0.16
CA THR A 77 14.99 2.35 1.11
C THR A 77 13.72 1.57 1.44
N LEU A 78 12.54 2.16 1.27
CA LEU A 78 11.27 1.49 1.51
C LEU A 78 11.07 0.29 0.58
N GLY A 79 11.37 0.45 -0.72
CA GLY A 79 11.31 -0.62 -1.71
C GLY A 79 12.26 -1.78 -1.36
N LEU A 80 13.48 -1.46 -0.93
CA LEU A 80 14.45 -2.44 -0.41
C LEU A 80 13.90 -3.20 0.79
N LEU A 81 13.36 -2.50 1.80
CA LEU A 81 12.80 -3.13 3.00
C LEU A 81 11.62 -4.06 2.67
N PHE A 82 10.72 -3.64 1.78
CA PHE A 82 9.62 -4.51 1.33
C PHE A 82 10.12 -5.73 0.56
N GLY A 83 11.07 -5.55 -0.36
CA GLY A 83 11.67 -6.66 -1.10
C GLY A 83 12.34 -7.66 -0.17
N LEU A 84 13.18 -7.18 0.75
CA LEU A 84 13.92 -8.01 1.69
C LEU A 84 12.97 -8.73 2.66
N SER A 85 11.95 -8.05 3.19
CA SER A 85 10.92 -8.67 4.04
C SER A 85 10.16 -9.75 3.28
N GLY A 86 9.76 -9.48 2.03
CA GLY A 86 9.07 -10.46 1.19
C GLY A 86 9.93 -11.69 0.92
N THR A 87 11.22 -11.51 0.65
CA THR A 87 12.15 -12.64 0.50
C THR A 87 12.34 -13.41 1.81
N ASP A 88 12.41 -12.73 2.96
CA ASP A 88 12.53 -13.36 4.28
C ASP A 88 11.30 -14.23 4.60
N TYR A 89 10.10 -13.69 4.41
CA TYR A 89 8.86 -14.45 4.58
C TYR A 89 8.77 -15.66 3.62
N SER A 90 9.24 -15.51 2.38
CA SER A 90 9.20 -16.60 1.39
C SER A 90 10.20 -17.72 1.69
N THR A 91 11.36 -17.41 2.26
CA THR A 91 12.41 -18.41 2.58
C THR A 91 12.30 -18.96 3.99
N ARG A 92 11.49 -18.34 4.85
CA ARG A 92 11.22 -18.83 6.20
C ARG A 92 10.56 -20.21 6.16
N ALA A 93 11.33 -21.22 6.53
CA ALA A 93 10.79 -22.53 6.87
C ALA A 93 10.01 -22.43 8.19
N VAL A 94 8.75 -22.85 8.17
CA VAL A 94 7.93 -22.95 9.39
C VAL A 94 8.43 -24.13 10.20
N HIS A 95 9.34 -23.88 11.13
CA HIS A 95 9.73 -24.85 12.14
C HIS A 95 8.70 -24.79 13.27
N VAL A 96 7.81 -25.78 13.31
CA VAL A 96 7.00 -26.03 14.50
C VAL A 96 7.94 -26.38 15.64
N ALA A 97 7.83 -25.66 16.75
CA ALA A 97 8.72 -25.85 17.87
C ALA A 97 8.42 -27.22 18.52
N PRO A 98 9.43 -28.02 18.91
CA PRO A 98 9.22 -29.35 19.49
C PRO A 98 8.37 -29.37 20.76
N TRP A 99 8.22 -28.22 21.43
CA TRP A 99 7.42 -28.04 22.65
C TRP A 99 6.01 -27.49 22.39
N GLN A 100 5.59 -27.27 21.13
CA GLN A 100 4.18 -27.09 20.81
C GLN A 100 3.46 -28.43 20.97
N ALA A 101 2.93 -28.68 22.17
CA ALA A 101 2.08 -29.83 22.44
C ALA A 101 0.89 -29.88 21.45
N PRO A 102 0.44 -31.08 21.01
CA PRO A 102 -0.67 -31.19 20.07
C PRO A 102 -1.88 -30.43 20.63
N ALA A 103 -2.58 -29.69 19.76
CA ALA A 103 -3.86 -29.10 20.11
C ALA A 103 -4.78 -30.21 20.61
N VAL A 104 -4.92 -30.31 21.93
CA VAL A 104 -5.90 -31.21 22.54
C VAL A 104 -7.25 -30.77 21.98
N PRO A 105 -8.02 -31.66 21.33
CA PRO A 105 -9.35 -31.33 20.86
C PRO A 105 -10.17 -30.79 22.04
N GLN A 106 -10.54 -29.50 21.99
CA GLN A 106 -11.30 -28.81 23.06
C GLN A 106 -12.67 -29.47 23.31
N ASN A 107 -13.10 -30.33 22.38
CA ASN A 107 -14.30 -31.16 22.39
C ASN A 107 -14.19 -32.47 23.20
N ALA A 108 -13.04 -32.80 23.77
CA ALA A 108 -12.91 -34.00 24.63
C ALA A 108 -13.43 -33.79 26.07
N GLY A 109 -13.57 -32.54 26.52
CA GLY A 109 -14.10 -32.22 27.87
C GLY A 109 -15.63 -32.20 27.96
N ALA A 110 -16.34 -32.15 26.83
CA ALA A 110 -17.81 -32.06 26.79
C ALA A 110 -18.52 -33.42 26.68
N ALA A 111 -17.78 -34.52 26.51
CA ALA A 111 -18.34 -35.88 26.42
C ALA A 111 -18.27 -36.67 27.75
N ALA A 112 -17.81 -36.04 28.82
CA ALA A 112 -17.60 -36.65 30.13
C ALA A 112 -18.45 -36.05 31.27
N SER A 113 -19.55 -35.37 30.94
CA SER A 113 -20.55 -34.88 31.90
C SER A 113 -21.94 -35.41 31.57
#